data_AF-A0A0F7FGX5-F1
#
_entry.id   AF-A0A0F7FGX5-F1
#
_cell.length_a   1.000
_cell.length_b   1.000
_cell.length_c   1.000
_cell.angle_alpha   90.00
_cell.angle_beta   90.00
_cell.angle_gamma   90.00
#
_symmetry.space_group_name_H-M   'P 1'
#
loop_
_entity.id
_entity.type
_entity.pdbx_description
1 polymer ?
#
loop_
_entity_poly.entity_id
_entity_poly.type
_entity_poly.pdbx_seq_one_letter_code
_entity_poly.pdbx_strand_id
1 'polypeptide(L)'
;MVQLPREFIEWNYFARRALISQILEGASIDHYRLQLEFTRHNPVLCTAALQDNGTIEVNGKVIGVGYVLKKEFLAEASRKFEEHIKVADEALAAHPEREKEILEEYSRRGIKLLLDYIYLPRGMAEERVDFEKMASLELALRIPHSSKHTWRIVQRSRKACLVFYQPPAISFEVRCSISIHLDDDYHRFVNLVHDAFHYTPPEARENRPTYIFHVEEVFNNSPSRAGFGKKLT
;
A
#
# COMPACT_ATOMS: atom_id res chain seq x y z
N MET A 1 -16.54 -11.00 0.45
CA MET A 1 -15.74 -9.78 0.23
C MET A 1 -16.66 -8.74 -0.37
N VAL A 2 -16.37 -7.46 -0.15
CA VAL A 2 -17.10 -6.34 -0.76
C VAL A 2 -16.10 -5.42 -1.46
N GLN A 3 -16.56 -4.69 -2.46
CA GLN A 3 -15.74 -3.66 -3.09
C GLN A 3 -15.65 -2.43 -2.19
N LEU A 4 -14.49 -1.78 -2.18
CA LEU A 4 -14.34 -0.46 -1.57
C LEU A 4 -15.40 0.50 -2.17
N PRO A 5 -16.14 1.24 -1.33
CA PRO A 5 -17.19 2.13 -1.80
C PRO A 5 -16.60 3.29 -2.59
N ARG A 6 -17.37 3.79 -3.56
CA ARG A 6 -16.98 4.94 -4.40
C ARG A 6 -16.45 6.10 -3.56
N GLU A 7 -17.14 6.46 -2.49
CA GLU A 7 -16.73 7.54 -1.59
C GLU A 7 -15.30 7.38 -1.06
N PHE A 8 -14.93 6.16 -0.65
CA PHE A 8 -13.57 5.84 -0.22
C PHE A 8 -12.59 5.88 -1.39
N ILE A 9 -12.94 5.32 -2.55
CA ILE A 9 -12.07 5.28 -3.74
C ILE A 9 -11.77 6.70 -4.26
N GLU A 10 -12.76 7.61 -4.28
CA GLU A 10 -12.56 9.01 -4.64
C GLU A 10 -11.51 9.67 -3.73
N TRP A 11 -11.70 9.51 -2.43
CA TRP A 11 -10.84 10.11 -1.43
C TRP A 11 -9.46 9.45 -1.39
N ASN A 12 -9.36 8.13 -1.54
CA ASN A 12 -8.11 7.39 -1.37
C ASN A 12 -7.34 7.26 -2.68
N TYR A 13 -7.93 6.55 -3.64
CA TYR A 13 -7.27 6.11 -4.88
C TYR A 13 -7.14 7.25 -5.89
N PHE A 14 -8.24 7.94 -6.23
CA PHE A 14 -8.21 8.96 -7.28
C PHE A 14 -7.49 10.24 -6.82
N ALA A 15 -7.61 10.62 -5.54
CA ALA A 15 -6.80 11.69 -4.98
C ALA A 15 -5.30 11.35 -5.02
N ARG A 16 -4.92 10.10 -4.68
CA ARG A 16 -3.52 9.64 -4.78
C ARG A 16 -3.01 9.68 -6.21
N ARG A 17 -3.81 9.23 -7.19
CA ARG A 17 -3.49 9.35 -8.61
C ARG A 17 -3.21 10.81 -9.02
N ALA A 18 -4.08 11.72 -8.60
CA ALA A 18 -3.96 13.15 -8.92
C ALA A 18 -2.66 13.74 -8.35
N LEU A 19 -2.34 13.41 -7.10
CA LEU A 19 -1.09 13.80 -6.46
C LEU A 19 0.13 13.27 -7.22
N ILE A 20 0.13 11.98 -7.57
CA ILE A 20 1.23 11.37 -8.31
C ILE A 20 1.43 12.06 -9.67
N SER A 21 0.34 12.39 -10.36
CA SER A 21 0.39 13.13 -11.64
C SER A 21 1.04 14.50 -11.46
N GLN A 22 0.63 15.26 -10.43
CA GLN A 22 1.21 16.56 -10.10
C GLN A 22 2.72 16.48 -9.81
N ILE A 23 3.16 15.45 -9.07
CA ILE A 23 4.58 15.24 -8.77
C ILE A 23 5.37 15.02 -10.07
N LEU A 24 4.87 14.21 -11.01
CA LEU A 24 5.54 13.95 -12.29
C LEU A 24 5.60 15.17 -13.21
N GLU A 25 4.56 16.01 -13.16
CA GLU A 25 4.49 17.28 -13.88
C GLU A 25 5.40 18.35 -13.27
N GLY A 26 6.06 18.07 -12.14
CA GLY A 26 6.96 19.01 -11.46
C GLY A 26 6.23 20.11 -10.70
N ALA A 27 4.97 19.89 -10.32
CA ALA A 27 4.20 20.86 -9.55
C ALA A 27 4.87 21.10 -8.18
N SER A 28 4.98 22.38 -7.80
CA SER A 28 5.39 22.74 -6.44
C SER A 28 4.26 22.44 -5.47
N ILE A 29 4.43 21.38 -4.67
CA ILE A 29 3.47 20.98 -3.64
C ILE A 29 4.07 21.38 -2.30
N ASP A 30 3.31 22.19 -1.55
CA ASP A 30 3.67 22.56 -0.19
C ASP A 30 3.96 21.32 0.68
N HIS A 31 4.99 21.39 1.52
CA HIS A 31 5.46 20.26 2.30
C HIS A 31 4.39 19.75 3.28
N TYR A 32 3.67 20.64 3.96
CA TYR A 32 2.61 20.25 4.90
C TYR A 32 1.43 19.62 4.16
N ARG A 33 1.07 20.17 3.00
CA ARG A 33 0.07 19.56 2.13
C ARG A 33 0.49 18.15 1.71
N LEU A 34 1.73 17.95 1.30
CA LEU A 34 2.24 16.63 0.92
C LEU A 34 2.14 15.63 2.08
N GLN A 35 2.51 16.03 3.30
CA GLN A 35 2.35 15.20 4.50
C GLN A 35 0.88 14.80 4.74
N LEU A 36 -0.05 15.73 4.59
CA LEU A 36 -1.48 15.44 4.73
C LEU A 36 -1.97 14.46 3.65
N GLU A 37 -1.43 14.53 2.43
CA GLU A 37 -1.79 13.58 1.37
C GLU A 37 -1.29 12.15 1.65
N PHE A 38 -0.20 11.99 2.40
CA PHE A 38 0.27 10.66 2.82
C PHE A 38 -0.68 9.97 3.80
N THR A 39 -1.51 10.70 4.54
CA THR A 39 -2.52 10.09 5.43
C THR A 39 -3.55 9.23 4.69
N ARG A 40 -3.73 9.45 3.37
CA ARG A 40 -4.53 8.56 2.50
C ARG A 40 -3.85 7.21 2.32
N HIS A 41 -2.52 7.17 2.22
CA HIS A 41 -1.76 5.95 2.01
C HIS A 41 -1.40 5.25 3.32
N ASN A 42 -1.47 5.95 4.45
CA ASN A 42 -0.93 5.49 5.73
C ASN A 42 -1.98 5.31 6.83
N PRO A 43 -2.84 4.27 6.77
CA PRO A 43 -3.75 3.96 7.86
C PRO A 43 -3.01 3.37 9.06
N VAL A 44 -3.70 3.36 10.20
CA VAL A 44 -3.37 2.50 11.32
C VAL A 44 -3.94 1.10 11.04
N LEU A 45 -3.06 0.10 10.93
CA LEU A 45 -3.43 -1.31 10.96
C LEU A 45 -3.66 -1.75 12.41
N CYS A 46 -4.91 -2.02 12.73
CA CYS A 46 -5.34 -2.55 14.01
C CYS A 46 -5.55 -4.07 13.90
N THR A 47 -4.86 -4.83 14.75
CA THR A 47 -4.93 -6.29 14.81
C THR A 47 -5.13 -6.75 16.24
N ALA A 48 -5.86 -7.85 16.44
CA ALA A 48 -6.05 -8.44 17.75
C ALA A 48 -6.11 -9.97 17.68
N ALA A 49 -5.64 -10.64 18.74
CA ALA A 49 -5.75 -12.10 18.90
C ALA A 49 -5.93 -12.48 20.37
N LEU A 50 -6.72 -13.53 20.63
CA LEU A 50 -6.83 -14.16 21.94
C LEU A 50 -5.54 -14.94 22.24
N GLN A 51 -5.04 -14.82 23.47
CA GLN A 51 -3.94 -15.61 24.00
C GLN A 51 -4.46 -16.82 24.79
N ASP A 52 -3.59 -17.82 24.98
CA ASP A 52 -3.95 -19.07 25.69
C ASP A 52 -4.41 -18.83 27.13
N ASN A 53 -3.91 -17.76 27.78
CA ASN A 53 -4.32 -17.34 29.11
C ASN A 53 -5.65 -16.54 29.15
N GLY A 54 -6.37 -16.46 28.02
CA GLY A 54 -7.64 -15.76 27.90
C GLY A 54 -7.55 -14.23 27.72
N THR A 55 -6.34 -13.65 27.73
CA THR A 55 -6.15 -12.21 27.48
C THR A 55 -6.13 -11.88 25.98
N ILE A 56 -6.44 -10.64 25.59
CA ILE A 56 -6.39 -10.20 24.19
C ILE A 56 -5.10 -9.42 23.95
N GLU A 57 -4.26 -9.89 23.03
CA GLU A 57 -3.14 -9.10 22.50
C GLU A 57 -3.67 -8.18 21.39
N VAL A 58 -3.35 -6.90 21.47
CA VAL A 58 -3.74 -5.88 20.49
C VAL A 58 -2.52 -5.13 19.95
N ASN A 59 -2.62 -4.63 18.73
CA ASN A 59 -1.60 -3.79 18.12
C ASN A 59 -2.23 -2.79 17.16
N GLY A 60 -1.74 -1.55 17.18
CA GLY A 60 -2.06 -0.50 16.22
C GLY A 60 -0.76 0.04 15.63
N LYS A 61 -0.57 -0.12 14.31
CA LYS A 61 0.67 0.29 13.63
C LYS A 61 0.35 1.07 12.36
N VAL A 62 0.94 2.25 12.19
CA VAL A 62 0.86 2.97 10.91
C VAL A 62 1.66 2.21 9.86
N ILE A 63 1.03 1.89 8.73
CA ILE A 63 1.64 1.15 7.62
C ILE A 63 1.35 1.85 6.29
N GLY A 64 2.11 1.57 5.24
CA GLY A 64 1.71 1.94 3.87
C GLY A 64 0.76 0.90 3.29
N VAL A 65 -0.33 1.33 2.67
CA VAL A 65 -1.26 0.43 1.95
C VAL A 65 -1.47 0.86 0.50
N GLY A 66 -1.40 -0.10 -0.40
CA GLY A 66 -1.63 0.08 -1.82
C GLY A 66 -2.76 -0.81 -2.34
N TYR A 67 -2.82 -0.89 -3.65
CA TYR A 67 -3.80 -1.67 -4.39
C TYR A 67 -3.11 -2.77 -5.16
N VAL A 68 -3.85 -3.83 -5.45
CA VAL A 68 -3.42 -4.91 -6.34
C VAL A 68 -4.31 -4.94 -7.58
N LEU A 69 -3.79 -5.52 -8.65
CA LEU A 69 -4.56 -5.74 -9.86
C LEU A 69 -5.34 -7.05 -9.74
N LYS A 70 -6.39 -7.16 -10.56
CA LYS A 70 -7.04 -8.46 -10.79
C LYS A 70 -6.02 -9.44 -11.36
N LYS A 71 -6.21 -10.73 -11.06
CA LYS A 71 -5.20 -11.77 -11.23
C LYS A 71 -4.65 -11.84 -12.66
N GLU A 72 -5.52 -11.67 -13.65
CA GLU A 72 -5.20 -11.68 -15.08
C GLU A 72 -4.24 -10.57 -15.52
N PHE A 73 -4.11 -9.47 -14.76
CA PHE A 73 -3.22 -8.35 -15.09
C PHE A 73 -1.91 -8.36 -14.28
N LEU A 74 -1.81 -9.16 -13.22
CA LEU A 74 -0.63 -9.19 -12.33
C LEU A 74 0.66 -9.56 -13.07
N ALA A 75 0.61 -10.57 -13.95
CA ALA A 75 1.78 -11.05 -14.67
C ALA A 75 2.37 -9.98 -15.62
N GLU A 76 1.51 -9.29 -16.37
CA GLU A 76 1.93 -8.24 -17.29
C GLU A 76 2.58 -7.07 -16.54
N ALA A 77 1.93 -6.59 -15.49
CA ALA A 77 2.42 -5.47 -14.71
C ALA A 77 3.70 -5.82 -13.95
N SER A 78 3.78 -7.02 -13.35
CA SER A 78 4.98 -7.48 -12.62
C SER A 78 6.21 -7.46 -13.53
N ARG A 79 6.10 -7.94 -14.77
CA ARG A 79 7.19 -7.90 -15.74
C ARG A 79 7.71 -6.47 -15.97
N LYS A 80 6.80 -5.48 -16.03
CA LYS A 80 7.17 -4.07 -16.28
C LYS A 80 7.90 -3.44 -15.09
N PHE A 81 7.48 -3.76 -13.88
CA PHE A 81 8.21 -3.32 -12.68
C PHE A 81 9.56 -4.02 -12.53
N GLU A 82 9.64 -5.31 -12.86
CA GLU A 82 10.89 -6.08 -12.83
C GLU A 82 11.91 -5.55 -13.85
N GLU A 83 11.48 -5.25 -15.08
CA GLU A 83 12.31 -4.58 -16.10
C GLU A 83 12.89 -3.26 -15.58
N HIS A 84 12.07 -2.44 -14.92
CA HIS A 84 12.49 -1.16 -14.36
C HIS A 84 13.54 -1.29 -13.24
N ILE A 85 13.34 -2.26 -12.33
CA ILE A 85 14.30 -2.56 -11.26
C ILE A 85 15.63 -3.05 -11.85
N LYS A 86 15.56 -3.99 -12.80
CA LYS A 86 16.74 -4.55 -13.46
C LYS A 86 17.61 -3.50 -14.14
N VAL A 87 16.99 -2.52 -14.81
CA VAL A 87 17.71 -1.40 -15.44
C VAL A 87 18.52 -0.60 -14.40
N ALA A 88 17.99 -0.39 -13.20
CA ALA A 88 18.75 0.29 -12.14
C ALA A 88 19.85 -0.59 -11.56
N ASP A 89 19.60 -1.89 -11.35
CA ASP A 89 20.62 -2.82 -10.88
C ASP A 89 21.84 -2.83 -11.80
N GLU A 90 21.60 -2.95 -13.11
CA GLU A 90 22.65 -2.95 -14.13
C GLU A 90 23.39 -1.61 -14.20
N ALA A 91 22.65 -0.49 -14.13
CA ALA A 91 23.25 0.85 -14.14
C ALA A 91 24.12 1.11 -12.91
N LEU A 92 23.67 0.72 -11.71
CA LEU A 92 24.42 0.87 -10.46
C LEU A 92 25.65 -0.04 -10.41
N ALA A 93 25.55 -1.25 -10.97
CA ALA A 93 26.70 -2.14 -11.08
C ALA A 93 27.77 -1.61 -12.05
N ALA A 94 27.36 -0.99 -13.17
CA ALA A 94 28.26 -0.46 -14.18
C ALA A 94 28.86 0.91 -13.81
N HIS A 95 28.07 1.76 -13.12
CA HIS A 95 28.40 3.15 -12.81
C HIS A 95 28.08 3.51 -11.35
N PRO A 96 28.71 2.85 -10.36
CA PRO A 96 28.43 3.11 -8.95
C PRO A 96 28.71 4.57 -8.54
N GLU A 97 29.62 5.26 -9.23
CA GLU A 97 29.93 6.67 -9.02
C GLU A 97 28.76 7.63 -9.37
N ARG A 98 27.77 7.15 -10.14
CA ARG A 98 26.58 7.92 -10.56
C ARG A 98 25.32 7.54 -9.77
N GLU A 99 25.47 6.87 -8.62
CA GLU A 99 24.35 6.34 -7.82
C GLU A 99 23.22 7.35 -7.64
N LYS A 100 23.54 8.57 -7.20
CA LYS A 100 22.52 9.61 -6.95
C LYS A 100 21.67 9.92 -8.18
N GLU A 101 22.31 10.14 -9.34
CA GLU A 101 21.62 10.45 -10.59
C GLU A 101 20.76 9.28 -11.05
N ILE A 102 21.30 8.05 -10.97
CA ILE A 102 20.59 6.82 -11.33
C ILE A 102 19.36 6.63 -10.45
N LEU A 103 19.47 6.85 -9.13
CA LEU A 103 18.37 6.69 -8.18
C LEU A 103 17.30 7.80 -8.33
N GLU A 104 17.70 9.03 -8.68
CA GLU A 104 16.76 10.11 -8.99
C GLU A 104 15.93 9.78 -10.25
N GLU A 105 16.58 9.35 -11.33
CA GLU A 105 15.89 8.92 -12.55
C GLU A 105 15.03 7.67 -12.31
N TYR A 106 15.55 6.71 -11.56
CA TYR A 106 14.84 5.50 -11.16
C TYR A 106 13.53 5.84 -10.45
N SER A 107 13.60 6.69 -9.43
CA SER A 107 12.42 7.11 -8.67
C SER A 107 11.38 7.77 -9.58
N ARG A 108 11.82 8.62 -10.53
CA ARG A 108 10.95 9.28 -11.51
C ARG A 108 10.26 8.28 -12.45
N ARG A 109 11.01 7.31 -13.01
CA ARG A 109 10.44 6.24 -13.85
C ARG A 109 9.48 5.35 -13.06
N GLY A 110 9.83 5.04 -11.81
CA GLY A 110 8.99 4.27 -10.89
C GLY A 110 7.64 4.92 -10.63
N ILE A 111 7.63 6.21 -10.29
CA ILE A 111 6.38 6.98 -10.11
C ILE A 111 5.52 6.93 -11.38
N LYS A 112 6.13 7.05 -12.57
CA LYS A 112 5.40 6.93 -13.84
C LYS A 112 4.75 5.55 -14.00
N LEU A 113 5.46 4.47 -13.69
CA LEU A 113 4.89 3.12 -13.74
C LEU A 113 3.70 2.94 -12.80
N LEU A 114 3.70 3.60 -11.65
CA LEU A 114 2.55 3.60 -10.75
C LEU A 114 1.29 4.16 -11.44
N LEU A 115 1.40 5.23 -12.25
CA LEU A 115 0.25 5.76 -13.02
C LEU A 115 -0.13 4.85 -14.19
N ASP A 116 0.86 4.25 -14.84
CA ASP A 116 0.64 3.43 -16.04
C ASP A 116 -0.03 2.09 -15.71
N TYR A 117 0.20 1.54 -14.50
CA TYR A 117 -0.26 0.19 -14.15
C TYR A 117 -1.16 0.10 -12.92
N ILE A 118 -1.05 1.00 -11.94
CA ILE A 118 -1.79 0.88 -10.67
C ILE A 118 -2.84 1.96 -10.51
N TYR A 119 -2.47 3.23 -10.62
CA TYR A 119 -3.31 4.41 -10.43
C TYR A 119 -3.86 4.90 -11.76
N LEU A 120 -4.72 4.07 -12.33
CA LEU A 120 -5.30 4.20 -13.64
C LEU A 120 -6.44 5.24 -13.66
N PRO A 121 -6.78 5.81 -14.83
CA PRO A 121 -8.02 6.55 -15.02
C PRO A 121 -9.25 5.67 -14.71
N ARG A 122 -10.36 6.30 -14.27
CA ARG A 122 -11.57 5.63 -13.74
C ARG A 122 -12.00 4.37 -14.48
N GLY A 123 -12.29 4.48 -15.78
CA GLY A 123 -12.79 3.35 -16.56
C GLY A 123 -11.81 2.18 -16.62
N MET A 124 -10.51 2.46 -16.72
CA MET A 124 -9.47 1.42 -16.70
C MET A 124 -9.25 0.86 -15.30
N ALA A 125 -9.40 1.68 -14.26
CA ALA A 125 -9.23 1.27 -12.87
C ALA A 125 -10.29 0.24 -12.46
N GLU A 126 -11.57 0.47 -12.78
CA GLU A 126 -12.67 -0.46 -12.50
C GLU A 126 -12.48 -1.83 -13.19
N GLU A 127 -11.88 -1.82 -14.39
CA GLU A 127 -11.56 -3.02 -15.14
C GLU A 127 -10.36 -3.77 -14.56
N ARG A 128 -9.29 -3.08 -14.16
CA ARG A 128 -7.98 -3.70 -13.88
C ARG A 128 -7.63 -3.83 -12.41
N VAL A 129 -8.08 -2.89 -11.56
CA VAL A 129 -7.77 -2.87 -10.13
C VAL A 129 -8.77 -3.73 -9.39
N ASP A 130 -8.28 -4.52 -8.43
CA ASP A 130 -9.13 -5.30 -7.56
C ASP A 130 -9.50 -4.49 -6.32
N PHE A 131 -10.59 -3.73 -6.41
CA PHE A 131 -11.08 -2.90 -5.30
C PHE A 131 -11.70 -3.69 -4.14
N GLU A 132 -11.69 -5.02 -4.17
CA GLU A 132 -12.00 -5.85 -2.99
C GLU A 132 -10.76 -6.09 -2.12
N LYS A 133 -9.58 -5.62 -2.57
CA LYS A 133 -8.30 -5.91 -1.94
C LYS A 133 -7.46 -4.65 -1.74
N MET A 134 -6.78 -4.59 -0.61
CA MET A 134 -5.65 -3.69 -0.38
C MET A 134 -4.42 -4.51 -0.05
N ALA A 135 -3.22 -3.93 -0.19
CA ALA A 135 -1.98 -4.64 0.07
C ALA A 135 -0.97 -3.84 0.89
N SER A 136 -0.12 -4.54 1.65
CA SER A 136 1.03 -3.95 2.36
C SER A 136 2.16 -4.96 2.50
N LEU A 137 3.37 -4.48 2.76
CA LEU A 137 4.56 -5.30 3.03
C LEU A 137 4.89 -5.30 4.53
N GLU A 138 5.21 -6.47 5.08
CA GLU A 138 5.77 -6.60 6.43
C GLU A 138 7.28 -6.33 6.43
N LEU A 139 7.64 -5.05 6.35
CA LEU A 139 9.04 -4.63 6.39
C LEU A 139 9.67 -4.76 7.78
N ALA A 140 8.88 -4.90 8.85
CA ALA A 140 9.43 -4.95 10.20
C ALA A 140 10.22 -6.24 10.44
N LEU A 141 9.92 -7.35 9.75
CA LEU A 141 10.60 -8.62 10.01
C LEU A 141 12.11 -8.55 9.84
N ARG A 142 12.58 -7.80 8.84
CA ARG A 142 14.02 -7.62 8.57
C ARG A 142 14.72 -6.59 9.45
N ILE A 143 14.00 -5.75 10.18
CA ILE A 143 14.61 -4.66 10.97
C ILE A 143 14.93 -5.19 12.37
N PRO A 144 16.21 -5.29 12.81
CA PRO A 144 16.57 -5.95 14.06
C PRO A 144 15.83 -5.40 15.29
N HIS A 145 15.65 -4.09 15.37
CA HIS A 145 15.08 -3.41 16.55
C HIS A 145 13.60 -3.04 16.41
N SER A 146 12.90 -3.51 15.39
CA SER A 146 11.47 -3.22 15.25
C SER A 146 10.61 -4.27 15.97
N SER A 147 9.46 -3.85 16.50
CA SER A 147 8.48 -4.78 17.04
C SER A 147 7.95 -5.71 15.94
N LYS A 148 7.70 -6.97 16.32
CA LYS A 148 7.14 -8.01 15.43
C LYS A 148 5.69 -8.32 15.79
N HIS A 149 5.00 -7.35 16.41
CA HIS A 149 3.65 -7.54 16.95
C HIS A 149 2.65 -7.89 15.87
N THR A 150 2.60 -7.13 14.77
CA THR A 150 1.74 -7.42 13.63
C THR A 150 1.96 -8.84 13.16
N TRP A 151 3.19 -9.21 12.77
CA TRP A 151 3.53 -10.57 12.33
C TRP A 151 3.04 -11.66 13.29
N ARG A 152 3.36 -11.55 14.59
CA ARG A 152 2.97 -12.53 15.61
C ARG A 152 1.45 -12.65 15.75
N ILE A 153 0.73 -11.52 15.78
CA ILE A 153 -0.73 -11.51 15.91
C ILE A 153 -1.38 -12.12 14.68
N VAL A 154 -0.93 -11.75 13.47
CA VAL A 154 -1.56 -12.21 12.24
C VAL A 154 -1.42 -13.72 12.05
N GLN A 155 -0.39 -14.37 12.61
CA GLN A 155 -0.29 -15.84 12.59
C GLN A 155 -1.45 -16.54 13.32
N ARG A 156 -2.03 -15.89 14.34
CA ARG A 156 -3.10 -16.46 15.17
C ARG A 156 -4.49 -15.95 14.81
N SER A 157 -4.58 -14.71 14.33
CA SER A 157 -5.83 -14.09 13.92
C SER A 157 -5.67 -13.38 12.59
N ARG A 158 -6.49 -13.75 11.62
CA ARG A 158 -6.51 -13.11 10.31
C ARG A 158 -7.45 -11.90 10.24
N LYS A 159 -8.06 -11.48 11.35
CA LYS A 159 -8.98 -10.33 11.37
C LYS A 159 -8.25 -9.03 11.70
N ALA A 160 -8.59 -7.97 10.97
CA ALA A 160 -8.00 -6.65 11.16
C ALA A 160 -8.96 -5.53 10.76
N CYS A 161 -8.63 -4.30 11.16
CA CYS A 161 -9.18 -3.11 10.54
C CYS A 161 -8.07 -2.12 10.17
N LEU A 162 -8.24 -1.45 9.04
CA LEU A 162 -7.43 -0.31 8.63
C LEU A 162 -8.21 0.95 8.97
N VAL A 163 -7.66 1.79 9.84
CA VAL A 163 -8.26 3.08 10.22
C VAL A 163 -7.49 4.20 9.55
N PHE A 164 -8.15 4.86 8.62
CA PHE A 164 -7.65 6.04 7.94
C PHE A 164 -8.13 7.29 8.67
N TYR A 165 -7.25 8.28 8.79
CA TYR A 165 -7.58 9.58 9.34
C TYR A 165 -6.78 10.67 8.63
N GLN A 166 -7.49 11.60 8.00
CA GLN A 166 -6.93 12.83 7.46
C GLN A 166 -7.55 14.01 8.21
N PRO A 167 -6.75 14.74 9.00
CA PRO A 167 -7.23 15.90 9.74
C PRO A 167 -7.90 16.95 8.84
N PRO A 168 -8.91 17.66 9.35
CA PRO A 168 -9.42 17.60 10.72
C PRO A 168 -10.56 16.60 10.92
N ALA A 169 -11.08 15.97 9.86
CA ALA A 169 -12.38 15.31 9.94
C ALA A 169 -12.50 14.02 9.14
N ILE A 170 -11.69 13.78 8.11
CA ILE A 170 -11.96 12.61 7.26
C ILE A 170 -11.46 11.36 7.95
N SER A 171 -12.34 10.39 8.18
CA SER A 171 -11.98 9.10 8.73
C SER A 171 -12.76 7.97 8.07
N PHE A 172 -12.04 6.91 7.72
CA PHE A 172 -12.62 5.67 7.19
C PHE A 172 -12.08 4.48 7.97
N GLU A 173 -12.93 3.49 8.20
CA GLU A 173 -12.55 2.19 8.74
C GLU A 173 -12.85 1.12 7.69
N VAL A 174 -11.82 0.35 7.33
CA VAL A 174 -11.94 -0.80 6.43
C VAL A 174 -11.71 -2.05 7.27
N ARG A 175 -12.77 -2.82 7.53
CA ARG A 175 -12.67 -4.12 8.18
C ARG A 175 -12.31 -5.18 7.15
N CYS A 176 -11.38 -6.06 7.50
CA CYS A 176 -10.84 -7.01 6.56
C CYS A 176 -10.37 -8.30 7.24
N SER A 177 -10.21 -9.33 6.40
CA SER A 177 -9.37 -10.48 6.70
C SER A 177 -8.03 -10.39 5.96
N ILE A 178 -6.99 -10.97 6.53
CA ILE A 178 -5.61 -10.93 6.00
C ILE A 178 -5.24 -12.30 5.46
N SER A 179 -4.75 -12.37 4.23
CA SER A 179 -3.90 -13.47 3.76
C SER A 179 -2.44 -13.04 3.73
N ILE A 180 -1.55 -13.98 4.04
CA ILE A 180 -0.10 -13.79 3.98
C ILE A 180 0.44 -14.50 2.75
N HIS A 181 1.22 -13.76 1.97
CA HIS A 181 1.82 -14.18 0.73
C HIS A 181 3.34 -14.10 0.85
N LEU A 182 4.02 -15.22 0.62
CA LEU A 182 5.47 -15.36 0.80
C LEU A 182 6.21 -15.62 -0.51
N ASP A 183 5.56 -16.28 -1.48
CA ASP A 183 6.16 -16.67 -2.74
C ASP A 183 5.08 -16.99 -3.79
N ASP A 184 4.30 -15.96 -4.15
CA ASP A 184 3.30 -16.05 -5.20
C ASP A 184 3.16 -14.73 -5.96
N ASP A 185 2.19 -14.66 -6.89
CA ASP A 185 1.98 -13.48 -7.74
C ASP A 185 1.70 -12.21 -6.94
N TYR A 186 1.01 -12.28 -5.81
CA TYR A 186 0.77 -11.11 -4.95
C TYR A 186 2.04 -10.70 -4.24
N HIS A 187 2.76 -11.65 -3.66
CA HIS A 187 4.06 -11.38 -3.03
C HIS A 187 5.02 -10.72 -4.00
N ARG A 188 5.15 -11.28 -5.21
CA ARG A 188 6.00 -10.74 -6.27
C ARG A 188 5.57 -9.34 -6.66
N PHE A 189 4.31 -9.16 -7.05
CA PHE A 189 3.81 -7.88 -7.54
C PHE A 189 3.97 -6.76 -6.50
N VAL A 190 3.54 -6.97 -5.26
CA VAL A 190 3.56 -5.92 -4.23
C VAL A 190 4.99 -5.53 -3.84
N ASN A 191 5.92 -6.48 -3.77
CA ASN A 191 7.34 -6.18 -3.57
C ASN A 191 7.93 -5.35 -4.72
N LEU A 192 7.65 -5.74 -5.97
CA LEU A 192 8.11 -4.99 -7.14
C LEU A 192 7.57 -3.55 -7.17
N VAL A 193 6.30 -3.37 -6.81
CA VAL A 193 5.65 -2.05 -6.75
C VAL A 193 6.27 -1.15 -5.68
N HIS A 194 6.54 -1.71 -4.49
CA HIS A 194 7.25 -0.98 -3.44
C HIS A 194 8.64 -0.55 -3.92
N ASP A 195 9.39 -1.49 -4.50
CA ASP A 195 10.77 -1.27 -4.89
C ASP A 195 10.88 -0.29 -6.05
N ALA A 196 9.88 -0.26 -6.96
CA ALA A 196 9.85 0.62 -8.12
C ALA A 196 10.10 2.09 -7.78
N PHE A 197 9.62 2.55 -6.61
CA PHE A 197 9.89 3.89 -6.11
C PHE A 197 11.01 3.92 -5.05
N HIS A 198 11.05 2.94 -4.14
CA HIS A 198 12.02 2.87 -3.05
C HIS A 198 13.11 1.85 -3.34
N TYR A 199 13.97 2.12 -4.33
CA TYR A 199 15.01 1.18 -4.78
C TYR A 199 15.57 0.36 -3.60
N THR A 200 15.44 -0.95 -3.69
CA THR A 200 15.95 -1.90 -2.70
C THR A 200 17.02 -2.73 -3.40
N PRO A 201 18.26 -2.78 -2.90
CA PRO A 201 19.32 -3.54 -3.55
C PRO A 201 19.05 -5.05 -3.45
N PRO A 202 19.55 -5.88 -4.38
CA PRO A 202 19.21 -7.30 -4.49
C PRO A 202 19.30 -8.09 -3.18
N GLU A 203 20.36 -7.90 -2.40
CA GLU A 203 20.61 -8.57 -1.12
C GLU A 203 19.59 -8.22 -0.02
N ALA A 204 18.81 -7.15 -0.19
CA ALA A 204 17.82 -6.68 0.77
C ALA A 204 16.37 -6.95 0.34
N ARG A 205 16.16 -7.68 -0.76
CA ARG A 205 14.82 -7.95 -1.34
C ARG A 205 14.09 -9.15 -0.73
N GLU A 206 14.81 -10.03 -0.05
CA GLU A 206 14.25 -11.23 0.57
C GLU A 206 13.50 -10.93 1.88
N ASN A 207 12.70 -11.89 2.34
CA ASN A 207 12.00 -11.88 3.63
C ASN A 207 11.08 -10.66 3.86
N ARG A 208 10.23 -10.37 2.86
CA ARG A 208 9.23 -9.29 2.91
C ARG A 208 7.82 -9.84 2.63
N PRO A 209 7.20 -10.52 3.61
CA PRO A 209 5.85 -11.04 3.46
C PRO A 209 4.87 -9.96 3.03
N THR A 210 3.98 -10.32 2.11
CA THR A 210 2.91 -9.45 1.63
C THR A 210 1.63 -9.79 2.37
N TYR A 211 0.96 -8.77 2.88
CA TYR A 211 -0.39 -8.86 3.40
C TYR A 211 -1.37 -8.41 2.33
N ILE A 212 -2.36 -9.25 2.03
CA ILE A 212 -3.53 -8.86 1.26
C ILE A 212 -4.71 -8.75 2.22
N PHE A 213 -5.28 -7.55 2.28
CA PHE A 213 -6.46 -7.23 3.07
C PHE A 213 -7.70 -7.43 2.19
N HIS A 214 -8.45 -8.49 2.46
CA HIS A 214 -9.73 -8.79 1.83
C HIS A 214 -10.81 -7.96 2.49
N VAL A 215 -11.40 -7.02 1.77
CA VAL A 215 -12.37 -6.06 2.31
C VAL A 215 -13.68 -6.77 2.67
N GLU A 216 -14.13 -6.57 3.90
CA GLU A 216 -15.35 -7.17 4.46
C GLU A 216 -16.43 -6.14 4.72
N GLU A 217 -16.08 -5.01 5.32
CA GLU A 217 -16.99 -3.89 5.59
C GLU A 217 -16.22 -2.57 5.49
N VAL A 218 -16.92 -1.49 5.11
CA VAL A 218 -16.34 -0.14 5.10
C VAL A 218 -17.27 0.83 5.79
N PHE A 219 -16.71 1.64 6.69
CA PHE A 219 -17.42 2.67 7.44
C PHE A 219 -16.82 4.04 7.14
N ASN A 220 -17.69 5.04 6.96
CA ASN A 220 -17.31 6.43 7.06
C ASN A 220 -17.46 6.88 8.52
N ASN A 221 -16.32 7.06 9.19
CA ASN A 221 -16.21 7.51 10.57
C ASN A 221 -16.01 9.03 10.67
N SER A 222 -16.07 9.75 9.54
CA SER A 222 -15.96 11.21 9.53
C SER A 222 -17.13 11.83 10.31
N PRO A 223 -16.87 12.88 11.13
CA PRO A 223 -17.93 13.57 11.84
C PRO A 223 -18.82 14.31 10.84
N SER A 224 -20.13 14.11 10.96
CA SER A 224 -21.14 14.79 10.15
C SER A 224 -22.31 15.26 11.02
N ARG A 225 -23.21 16.07 10.46
CA ARG A 225 -24.46 16.44 11.15
C ARG A 225 -25.35 15.23 11.48
N ALA A 226 -25.21 14.13 10.75
CA ALA A 226 -25.95 12.89 10.96
C ALA A 226 -25.23 11.91 11.93
N GLY A 227 -24.12 12.32 12.54
CA GLY A 227 -23.26 11.45 13.36
C GLY A 227 -22.04 10.93 12.60
N PHE A 228 -21.46 9.85 13.13
CA PHE A 228 -20.27 9.16 12.61
C PHE A 228 -20.51 7.63 12.61
N GLY A 229 -19.72 6.86 11.87
CA GLY A 229 -19.85 5.40 11.83
C GLY A 229 -20.86 4.89 10.81
N LYS A 230 -21.08 5.62 9.72
CA LYS A 230 -22.00 5.20 8.65
C LYS A 230 -21.37 4.04 7.88
N LYS A 231 -22.00 2.86 7.95
CA LYS A 231 -21.65 1.73 7.07
C LYS A 231 -21.94 2.09 5.61
N LEU A 232 -20.97 1.87 4.74
CA LEU A 232 -21.06 2.11 3.31
C LEU A 232 -21.30 0.81 2.53
N THR A 233 -20.65 -0.28 2.96
CA THR A 233 -20.74 -1.64 2.41
C THR A 233 -20.53 -2.66 3.51
#